data_AF-A0A643BPN2-F1
#
_entry.id   AF-A0A643BPN2-F1
#
_cell.length_a   1.000
_cell.length_b   1.000
_cell.length_c   1.000
_cell.angle_alpha   90.00
_cell.angle_beta   90.00
_cell.angle_gamma   90.00
#
_symmetry.space_group_name_H-M   'P 1'
#
loop_
_entity.id
_entity.type
_entity.pdbx_description
1 polymer ?
#
loop_
_entity_poly.entity_id
_entity_poly.type
_entity_poly.pdbx_seq_one_letter_code
_entity_poly.pdbx_strand_id
1 'polypeptide(L)'
;KIFIPKQKPVQTFTEEKVSLDPELEEALTSASDTELCDLAAILGMHNLITNTQFCNIVGSSNGVDQEHFSNVVKGEKILPVFDEPPNPTNVEESLQRIKENDVRLVEVNLNNIKNIPIPTLKDFAKALETNTHVKYFSLAATRSNDPVAVAFAEMLRVNKNLKSLNMESNFITGAGILALIDALRDNETLAELKIDNQRQQLGTAVELEMAKMLEENTNILKFGYQFTQQGPRTRAANAITKNNDLGI
;
A
#
# COMPACT_ATOMS: atom_id res chain seq x y z
N LYS A 1 2.75 -5.56 -37.74
CA LYS A 1 3.01 -6.73 -36.87
C LYS A 1 1.70 -7.52 -36.78
N ILE A 2 1.70 -8.76 -37.24
CA ILE A 2 0.52 -9.63 -37.24
C ILE A 2 0.27 -10.07 -35.79
N PHE A 3 -0.95 -9.89 -35.30
CA PHE A 3 -1.34 -10.32 -33.96
C PHE A 3 -1.43 -11.84 -33.91
N ILE A 4 -0.59 -12.47 -33.08
CA ILE A 4 -0.64 -13.91 -32.81
C ILE A 4 -1.28 -14.07 -31.43
N PRO A 5 -2.49 -14.63 -31.32
CA PRO A 5 -3.14 -14.87 -30.04
C PRO A 5 -2.29 -15.83 -29.19
N LYS A 6 -2.05 -15.47 -27.92
CA LYS A 6 -1.36 -16.36 -26.98
C LYS A 6 -2.24 -17.58 -26.70
N GLN A 7 -1.67 -18.78 -26.83
CA GLN A 7 -2.36 -20.02 -26.48
C GLN A 7 -2.69 -20.01 -24.98
N LYS A 8 -3.95 -20.29 -24.65
CA LYS A 8 -4.38 -20.45 -23.26
C LYS A 8 -3.74 -21.72 -22.68
N PRO A 9 -3.07 -21.66 -21.52
CA PRO A 9 -2.64 -22.87 -20.83
C PRO A 9 -3.86 -23.71 -20.44
N VAL A 10 -3.74 -25.03 -20.60
CA VAL A 10 -4.77 -26.01 -20.19
C VAL A 10 -4.92 -25.92 -18.67
N GLN A 11 -6.12 -25.58 -18.21
CA GLN A 11 -6.49 -25.63 -16.80
C GLN A 11 -6.71 -27.09 -16.40
N THR A 12 -5.93 -27.60 -15.45
CA THR A 12 -6.29 -28.78 -14.65
C THR A 12 -6.88 -28.32 -13.33
N PHE A 13 -8.14 -27.89 -13.35
CA PHE A 13 -8.97 -27.83 -12.16
C PHE A 13 -10.22 -28.66 -12.46
N THR A 14 -10.33 -29.80 -11.77
CA THR A 14 -11.55 -30.61 -11.76
C THR A 14 -12.49 -29.95 -10.76
N GLU A 15 -13.61 -29.38 -11.23
CA GLU A 15 -14.72 -29.05 -10.32
C GLU A 15 -15.18 -30.38 -9.69
N GLU A 16 -14.94 -30.57 -8.39
CA GLU A 16 -15.59 -31.65 -7.65
C GLU A 16 -17.08 -31.36 -7.64
N LYS A 17 -17.84 -32.19 -8.36
CA LYS A 17 -19.29 -32.14 -8.34
C LYS A 17 -19.74 -32.67 -6.98
N VAL A 18 -19.95 -31.77 -6.02
CA VAL A 18 -20.51 -32.11 -4.72
C VAL A 18 -21.96 -32.52 -4.94
N SER A 19 -22.26 -33.81 -4.78
CA SER A 19 -23.62 -34.34 -4.72
C SER A 19 -23.96 -34.57 -3.25
N LEU A 20 -25.09 -34.02 -2.80
CA LEU A 20 -25.63 -34.35 -1.49
C LEU A 20 -26.16 -35.79 -1.52
N ASP A 21 -26.25 -36.41 -0.34
CA ASP A 21 -26.94 -37.68 -0.24
C ASP A 21 -28.46 -37.47 -0.46
N PRO A 22 -29.18 -38.51 -0.91
CA PRO A 22 -30.60 -38.37 -1.23
C PRO A 22 -31.47 -37.93 -0.04
N GLU A 23 -31.05 -38.27 1.18
CA GLU A 23 -31.76 -37.93 2.41
C GLU A 23 -31.62 -36.43 2.75
N LEU A 24 -30.45 -35.82 2.58
CA LEU A 24 -30.30 -34.37 2.71
C LEU A 24 -31.01 -33.60 1.60
N GLU A 25 -31.02 -34.10 0.36
CA GLU A 25 -31.78 -33.45 -0.74
C GLU A 25 -33.28 -33.44 -0.44
N GLU A 26 -33.83 -34.54 0.08
CA GLU A 26 -35.23 -34.62 0.49
C GLU A 26 -35.53 -33.72 1.70
N ALA A 27 -34.63 -33.68 2.70
CA ALA A 27 -34.75 -32.79 3.84
C ALA A 27 -34.71 -31.31 3.45
N LEU A 28 -33.82 -30.93 2.52
CA LEU A 28 -33.72 -29.56 2.02
C LEU A 28 -34.92 -29.16 1.15
N THR A 29 -35.43 -30.07 0.33
CA THR A 29 -36.60 -29.79 -0.53
C THR A 29 -37.92 -29.74 0.25
N SER A 30 -37.98 -30.40 1.41
CA SER A 30 -39.16 -30.38 2.30
C SER A 30 -39.13 -29.30 3.38
N ALA A 31 -37.99 -28.64 3.60
CA ALA A 31 -37.80 -27.62 4.63
C ALA A 31 -38.64 -26.36 4.35
N SER A 32 -39.20 -25.77 5.41
CA SER A 32 -39.90 -24.48 5.33
C SER A 32 -38.93 -23.31 5.14
N ASP A 33 -39.41 -22.21 4.55
CA ASP A 33 -38.61 -20.99 4.37
C ASP A 33 -38.02 -20.47 5.70
N THR A 34 -38.75 -20.64 6.80
CA THR A 34 -38.31 -20.31 8.16
C THR A 34 -37.12 -21.16 8.61
N GLU A 35 -37.16 -22.47 8.40
CA GLU A 35 -36.07 -23.38 8.77
C GLU A 35 -34.81 -23.12 7.92
N LEU A 36 -35.00 -22.80 6.63
CA LEU A 36 -33.93 -22.39 5.74
C LEU A 36 -33.30 -21.05 6.18
N CYS A 37 -34.09 -20.11 6.67
CA CYS A 37 -33.60 -18.84 7.21
C CYS A 37 -32.80 -19.04 8.50
N ASP A 38 -33.28 -19.87 9.43
CA ASP A 38 -32.57 -20.18 10.67
C ASP A 38 -31.25 -20.91 10.38
N LEU A 39 -31.26 -21.86 9.44
CA LEU A 39 -30.06 -22.54 8.99
C LEU A 39 -29.06 -21.56 8.35
N ALA A 40 -29.53 -20.65 7.50
CA ALA A 40 -28.70 -19.61 6.88
C ALA A 40 -28.10 -18.64 7.91
N ALA A 41 -28.84 -18.33 8.98
CA ALA A 41 -28.37 -17.52 10.10
C ALA A 41 -27.27 -18.26 10.89
N ILE A 42 -27.49 -19.54 11.22
CA ILE A 42 -26.52 -20.40 11.92
C ILE A 42 -25.23 -20.56 11.11
N LEU A 43 -25.34 -20.79 9.80
CA LEU A 43 -24.20 -20.96 8.90
C LEU A 43 -23.49 -19.65 8.54
N GLY A 44 -24.03 -18.49 8.97
CA GLY A 44 -23.44 -17.19 8.65
C GLY A 44 -23.50 -16.84 7.16
N MET A 45 -24.47 -17.40 6.41
CA MET A 45 -24.60 -17.24 4.95
C MET A 45 -24.84 -15.80 4.51
N HIS A 46 -25.32 -14.93 5.41
CA HIS A 46 -25.43 -13.49 5.18
C HIS A 46 -24.08 -12.83 4.81
N ASN A 47 -22.94 -13.46 5.15
CA ASN A 47 -21.61 -12.98 4.75
C ASN A 47 -21.22 -13.37 3.32
N LEU A 48 -21.95 -14.31 2.69
CA LEU A 48 -21.65 -14.86 1.37
C LEU A 48 -22.45 -14.20 0.24
N ILE A 49 -23.39 -13.34 0.59
CA ILE A 49 -24.22 -12.58 -0.35
C ILE A 49 -23.91 -11.10 -0.21
N THR A 50 -24.00 -10.36 -1.31
CA THR A 50 -23.77 -8.91 -1.26
C THR A 50 -24.91 -8.24 -0.49
N ASN A 51 -24.65 -7.08 0.12
CA ASN A 51 -25.70 -6.30 0.81
C ASN A 51 -26.93 -6.03 -0.08
N THR A 52 -26.72 -5.90 -1.40
CA THR A 52 -27.80 -5.76 -2.38
C THR A 52 -28.66 -7.02 -2.54
N GLN A 53 -28.05 -8.21 -2.56
CA GLN A 53 -28.76 -9.48 -2.61
C GLN A 53 -29.54 -9.74 -1.31
N PHE A 54 -28.94 -9.41 -0.16
CA PHE A 54 -29.61 -9.51 1.14
C PHE A 54 -30.84 -8.60 1.24
N CYS A 55 -30.75 -7.33 0.83
CA CYS A 55 -31.87 -6.40 0.86
C CYS A 55 -33.04 -6.81 -0.04
N ASN A 56 -32.79 -7.40 -1.22
CA ASN A 56 -33.84 -7.87 -2.11
C ASN A 56 -34.62 -9.06 -1.50
N ILE A 57 -33.92 -9.94 -0.78
CA ILE A 57 -34.51 -11.12 -0.14
C ILE A 57 -35.31 -10.72 1.12
N VAL A 58 -34.73 -9.87 1.98
CA VAL A 58 -35.37 -9.45 3.25
C VAL A 58 -36.47 -8.40 3.04
N GLY A 59 -36.39 -7.62 1.96
CA GLY A 59 -37.37 -6.60 1.59
C GLY A 59 -38.70 -7.15 1.04
N SER A 60 -38.78 -8.45 0.75
CA SER A 60 -39.95 -9.07 0.10
C SER A 60 -41.11 -9.41 1.04
N SER A 61 -41.09 -8.93 2.29
CA SER A 61 -42.18 -9.12 3.26
C SER A 61 -43.51 -8.45 2.87
N ASN A 62 -43.56 -7.65 1.80
CA ASN A 62 -44.79 -6.99 1.31
C ASN A 62 -45.15 -7.27 -0.17
N GLY A 63 -44.83 -8.47 -0.67
CA GLY A 63 -45.60 -9.06 -1.76
C GLY A 63 -45.00 -8.97 -3.16
N VAL A 64 -45.04 -10.14 -3.81
CA VAL A 64 -44.80 -10.43 -5.23
C VAL A 64 -43.35 -10.27 -5.69
N ASP A 65 -42.51 -11.22 -5.27
CA ASP A 65 -41.73 -12.04 -6.19
C ASP A 65 -41.27 -13.33 -5.47
N GLN A 66 -41.69 -14.49 -5.97
CA GLN A 66 -41.27 -15.81 -5.49
C GLN A 66 -39.89 -16.18 -6.07
N GLU A 67 -38.88 -15.33 -5.85
CA GLU A 67 -37.51 -15.74 -6.14
C GLU A 67 -36.97 -16.58 -4.98
N HIS A 68 -37.29 -17.88 -5.02
CA HIS A 68 -36.57 -18.89 -4.25
C HIS A 68 -35.05 -18.73 -4.45
N PHE A 69 -34.26 -19.17 -3.46
CA PHE A 69 -32.80 -19.39 -3.57
C PHE A 69 -32.49 -20.39 -4.71
N SER A 70 -32.61 -19.97 -5.96
CA SER A 70 -32.37 -20.80 -7.15
C SER A 70 -30.91 -20.75 -7.59
N ASN A 71 -30.11 -19.90 -6.95
CA ASN A 71 -28.71 -19.71 -7.29
C ASN A 71 -27.82 -20.25 -6.18
N VAL A 72 -27.06 -21.31 -6.50
CA VAL A 72 -25.87 -21.69 -5.73
C VAL A 72 -25.01 -20.44 -5.59
N VAL A 73 -24.71 -20.03 -4.36
CA VAL A 73 -23.78 -18.95 -4.08
C VAL A 73 -22.43 -19.36 -4.63
N LYS A 74 -22.08 -18.86 -5.82
CA LYS A 74 -20.76 -19.08 -6.41
C LYS A 74 -19.81 -18.19 -5.64
N GLY A 75 -18.86 -18.81 -4.93
CA GLY A 75 -17.75 -18.07 -4.33
C GLY A 75 -17.11 -17.16 -5.38
N GLU A 76 -16.62 -16.01 -4.94
CA GLU A 76 -15.91 -15.10 -5.84
C GLU A 76 -14.86 -15.88 -6.62
N LYS A 77 -14.89 -15.79 -7.94
CA LYS A 77 -13.84 -16.37 -8.77
C LYS A 77 -12.55 -15.69 -8.36
N ILE A 78 -11.67 -16.43 -7.69
CA ILE A 78 -10.34 -15.95 -7.33
C ILE A 78 -9.71 -15.42 -8.61
N LEU A 79 -9.56 -14.11 -8.68
CA LEU A 79 -8.79 -13.50 -9.76
C LEU A 79 -7.36 -14.02 -9.57
N PRO A 80 -6.78 -14.72 -10.57
CA PRO A 80 -5.40 -15.15 -10.46
C PRO A 80 -4.56 -13.90 -10.26
N VAL A 81 -3.90 -13.81 -9.11
CA VAL A 81 -2.90 -12.77 -8.85
C VAL A 81 -1.71 -13.13 -9.72
N PHE A 82 -1.52 -12.39 -10.81
CA PHE A 82 -0.33 -12.51 -11.62
C PHE A 82 0.79 -11.75 -10.93
N ASP A 83 1.88 -12.43 -10.60
CA ASP A 83 3.07 -11.76 -10.08
C ASP A 83 3.54 -10.70 -11.10
N GLU A 84 3.64 -9.45 -10.65
CA GLU A 84 4.27 -8.41 -11.45
C GLU A 84 5.73 -8.78 -11.74
N PRO A 85 6.25 -8.44 -12.94
CA PRO A 85 7.65 -8.69 -13.24
C PRO A 85 8.55 -7.95 -12.24
N PRO A 86 9.73 -8.51 -11.87
CA PRO A 86 10.68 -7.83 -11.00
C PRO A 86 11.07 -6.46 -11.56
N ASN A 87 11.37 -5.52 -10.66
CA ASN A 87 11.85 -4.19 -11.03
C ASN A 87 13.13 -4.31 -11.89
N PRO A 88 13.15 -3.78 -13.12
CA PRO A 88 14.27 -3.94 -14.05
C PRO A 88 15.45 -2.98 -13.80
N THR A 89 15.34 -2.06 -12.83
CA THR A 89 16.39 -1.06 -12.55
C THR A 89 17.72 -1.71 -12.17
N ASN A 90 18.79 -1.33 -12.89
CA ASN A 90 20.15 -1.71 -12.53
C ASN A 90 20.68 -0.79 -11.41
N VAL A 91 21.02 -1.39 -10.27
CA VAL A 91 21.38 -0.66 -9.04
C VAL A 91 22.72 0.04 -9.21
N GLU A 92 23.73 -0.66 -9.72
CA GLU A 92 25.10 -0.16 -9.89
C GLU A 92 25.16 0.97 -10.93
N GLU A 93 24.48 0.79 -12.07
CA GLU A 93 24.39 1.81 -13.12
C GLU A 93 23.68 3.06 -12.59
N SER A 94 22.57 2.89 -11.87
CA SER A 94 21.84 4.01 -11.28
C SER A 94 22.71 4.79 -10.29
N LEU A 95 23.43 4.07 -9.41
CA LEU A 95 24.34 4.70 -8.46
C LEU A 95 25.46 5.47 -9.18
N GLN A 96 26.02 4.90 -10.24
CA GLN A 96 27.06 5.55 -11.03
C GLN A 96 26.56 6.83 -11.70
N ARG A 97 25.37 6.80 -12.30
CA ARG A 97 24.75 7.96 -12.94
C ARG A 97 24.40 9.08 -11.95
N ILE A 98 24.03 8.74 -10.72
CA ILE A 98 23.84 9.73 -9.64
C ILE A 98 25.18 10.39 -9.29
N LYS A 99 26.25 9.59 -9.15
CA LYS A 99 27.62 10.10 -8.86
C LYS A 99 28.16 11.00 -9.97
N GLU A 100 27.82 10.70 -11.23
CA GLU A 100 28.18 11.51 -12.41
C GLU A 100 27.29 12.75 -12.57
N ASN A 101 26.28 12.93 -11.71
CA ASN A 101 25.30 14.00 -11.79
C ASN A 101 24.63 14.05 -13.18
N ASP A 102 24.21 12.89 -13.70
CA ASP A 102 23.57 12.80 -15.01
C ASP A 102 22.28 13.62 -15.08
N VAL A 103 22.27 14.64 -15.93
CA VAL A 103 21.14 15.54 -16.19
C VAL A 103 19.87 14.81 -16.64
N ARG A 104 20.01 13.61 -17.23
CA ARG A 104 18.89 12.81 -17.72
C ARG A 104 18.25 11.96 -16.63
N LEU A 105 18.91 11.79 -15.48
CA LEU A 105 18.41 10.96 -14.38
C LEU A 105 17.60 11.81 -13.40
N VAL A 106 16.28 11.84 -13.62
CA VAL A 106 15.33 12.61 -12.80
C VAL A 106 14.67 11.74 -11.72
N GLU A 107 14.47 10.47 -12.01
CA GLU A 107 13.80 9.51 -11.12
C GLU A 107 14.65 8.25 -10.96
N VAL A 108 14.74 7.77 -9.72
CA VAL A 108 15.41 6.52 -9.36
C VAL A 108 14.45 5.68 -8.54
N ASN A 109 14.07 4.53 -9.08
CA ASN A 109 13.12 3.60 -8.48
C ASN A 109 13.78 2.25 -8.20
N LEU A 110 14.07 2.00 -6.93
CA LEU A 110 14.64 0.75 -6.41
C LEU A 110 13.58 -0.16 -5.75
N ASN A 111 12.29 0.14 -5.94
CA ASN A 111 11.21 -0.58 -5.26
C ASN A 111 11.25 -2.07 -5.54
N ASN A 112 11.02 -2.88 -4.51
CA ASN A 112 10.96 -4.34 -4.58
C ASN A 112 12.25 -5.04 -5.05
N ILE A 113 13.36 -4.31 -5.20
CA ILE A 113 14.67 -4.92 -5.45
C ILE A 113 15.20 -5.46 -4.13
N LYS A 114 15.11 -6.79 -3.99
CA LYS A 114 15.57 -7.49 -2.79
C LYS A 114 17.10 -7.61 -2.80
N ASN A 115 17.68 -7.64 -1.59
CA ASN A 115 19.10 -7.92 -1.36
C ASN A 115 20.08 -6.83 -1.83
N ILE A 116 19.65 -5.58 -1.94
CA ILE A 116 20.60 -4.46 -2.04
C ILE A 116 21.40 -4.38 -0.73
N PRO A 117 22.74 -4.41 -0.76
CA PRO A 117 23.52 -4.26 0.47
C PRO A 117 23.26 -2.91 1.14
N ILE A 118 23.15 -2.90 2.48
CA ILE A 118 23.01 -1.67 3.26
C ILE A 118 24.09 -0.62 2.92
N PRO A 119 25.39 -0.98 2.76
CA PRO A 119 26.39 -0.03 2.31
C PRO A 119 26.06 0.63 0.97
N THR A 120 25.54 -0.14 0.00
CA THR A 120 25.14 0.40 -1.30
C THR A 120 23.98 1.40 -1.17
N LEU A 121 23.00 1.14 -0.31
CA LEU A 121 21.91 2.09 -0.03
C LEU A 121 22.42 3.38 0.64
N LYS A 122 23.43 3.27 1.51
CA LYS A 122 24.10 4.44 2.09
C LYS A 122 24.91 5.21 1.04
N ASP A 123 25.53 4.52 0.08
CA ASP A 123 26.23 5.16 -1.03
C ASP A 123 25.28 5.97 -1.91
N PHE A 124 24.04 5.51 -2.10
CA PHE A 124 23.00 6.32 -2.76
C PHE A 124 22.74 7.62 -2.01
N ALA A 125 22.51 7.55 -0.69
CA ALA A 125 22.30 8.76 0.12
C ALA A 125 23.51 9.71 0.02
N LYS A 126 24.74 9.17 0.11
CA LYS A 126 25.97 9.96 -0.01
C LYS A 126 26.11 10.62 -1.38
N ALA A 127 25.84 9.88 -2.46
CA ALA A 127 25.92 10.42 -3.82
C ALA A 127 24.84 11.47 -4.08
N LEU A 128 23.67 11.34 -3.46
CA LEU A 128 22.57 12.29 -3.57
C LEU A 128 22.86 13.62 -2.86
N GLU A 129 23.76 13.69 -1.87
CA GLU A 129 24.10 14.96 -1.20
C GLU A 129 24.45 16.09 -2.18
N THR A 130 25.21 15.77 -3.23
CA THR A 130 25.68 16.74 -4.24
C THR A 130 24.93 16.66 -5.57
N ASN A 131 24.00 15.72 -5.73
CA ASN A 131 23.25 15.54 -6.97
C ASN A 131 22.19 16.65 -7.14
N THR A 132 22.13 17.24 -8.33
CA THR A 132 21.22 18.36 -8.63
C THR A 132 20.02 17.98 -9.49
N HIS A 133 20.02 16.79 -10.08
CA HIS A 133 19.07 16.40 -11.13
C HIS A 133 17.99 15.43 -10.66
N VAL A 134 18.30 14.51 -9.75
CA VAL A 134 17.33 13.57 -9.19
C VAL A 134 16.30 14.32 -8.35
N LYS A 135 15.03 14.17 -8.72
CA LYS A 135 13.87 14.77 -8.04
C LYS A 135 13.04 13.74 -7.29
N TYR A 136 13.05 12.47 -7.74
CA TYR A 136 12.24 11.41 -7.16
C TYR A 136 13.13 10.21 -6.84
N PHE A 137 13.17 9.81 -5.57
CA PHE A 137 13.94 8.64 -5.13
C PHE A 137 13.06 7.70 -4.31
N SER A 138 12.99 6.44 -4.73
CA SER A 138 12.14 5.43 -4.10
C SER A 138 12.93 4.17 -3.82
N LEU A 139 12.88 3.69 -2.57
CA LEU A 139 13.51 2.45 -2.10
C LEU A 139 12.55 1.64 -1.23
N ALA A 140 11.27 1.60 -1.62
CA ALA A 140 10.24 0.85 -0.92
C ALA A 140 10.50 -0.66 -1.00
N ALA A 141 10.23 -1.38 0.09
CA ALA A 141 10.39 -2.83 0.15
C ALA A 141 11.81 -3.36 -0.21
N THR A 142 12.86 -2.62 0.19
CA THR A 142 14.26 -2.96 -0.06
C THR A 142 14.98 -3.57 1.15
N ARG A 143 14.27 -3.77 2.27
CA ARG A 143 14.81 -4.17 3.58
C ARG A 143 15.74 -3.11 4.20
N SER A 144 15.50 -1.84 3.90
CA SER A 144 16.20 -0.71 4.53
C SER A 144 15.91 -0.64 6.04
N ASN A 145 16.86 -0.10 6.81
CA ASN A 145 16.82 -0.01 8.28
C ASN A 145 17.32 1.37 8.77
N ASP A 146 17.39 1.57 10.08
CA ASP A 146 17.77 2.86 10.68
C ASP A 146 19.08 3.46 10.15
N PRO A 147 20.18 2.72 9.97
CA PRO A 147 21.38 3.24 9.32
C PRO A 147 21.15 3.85 7.93
N VAL A 148 20.24 3.29 7.13
CA VAL A 148 19.86 3.85 5.83
C VAL A 148 19.04 5.13 6.04
N ALA A 149 18.05 5.11 6.94
CA ALA A 149 17.25 6.29 7.25
C ALA A 149 18.09 7.47 7.75
N VAL A 150 19.08 7.23 8.61
CA VAL A 150 20.03 8.24 9.10
C VAL A 150 20.87 8.80 7.95
N ALA A 151 21.37 7.95 7.05
CA ALA A 151 22.12 8.43 5.88
C ALA A 151 21.27 9.31 4.96
N PHE A 152 19.99 8.95 4.75
CA PHE A 152 19.04 9.79 4.01
C PHE A 152 18.70 11.08 4.76
N ALA A 153 18.63 11.07 6.09
CA ALA A 153 18.46 12.27 6.89
C ALA A 153 19.64 13.24 6.76
N GLU A 154 20.88 12.73 6.83
CA GLU A 154 22.09 13.53 6.58
C GLU A 154 22.09 14.11 5.16
N MET A 155 21.71 13.30 4.17
CA MET A 155 21.55 13.75 2.79
C MET A 155 20.53 14.87 2.67
N LEU A 156 19.36 14.76 3.32
CA LEU A 156 18.32 15.80 3.28
C LEU A 156 18.76 17.12 3.91
N ARG A 157 19.72 17.14 4.84
CA ARG A 157 20.24 18.42 5.36
C ARG A 157 21.03 19.19 4.28
N VAL A 158 21.72 18.46 3.40
CA VAL A 158 22.60 19.02 2.37
C VAL A 158 21.86 19.22 1.05
N ASN A 159 21.13 18.21 0.58
CA ASN A 159 20.50 18.22 -0.73
C ASN A 159 19.32 19.19 -0.78
N LYS A 160 19.35 20.10 -1.75
CA LYS A 160 18.30 21.10 -2.00
C LYS A 160 17.57 20.88 -3.33
N ASN A 161 17.53 19.65 -3.83
CA ASN A 161 17.00 19.32 -5.15
C ASN A 161 15.92 18.24 -5.15
N LEU A 162 16.01 17.25 -4.25
CA LEU A 162 15.08 16.15 -4.15
C LEU A 162 13.68 16.67 -3.76
N LYS A 163 12.65 16.15 -4.44
CA LYS A 163 11.25 16.55 -4.25
C LYS A 163 10.42 15.46 -3.58
N SER A 164 10.73 14.19 -3.84
CA SER A 164 10.01 13.05 -3.28
C SER A 164 10.96 11.96 -2.81
N LEU A 165 10.76 11.48 -1.59
CA LEU A 165 11.46 10.36 -0.99
C LEU A 165 10.44 9.31 -0.51
N ASN A 166 10.54 8.08 -1.03
CA ASN A 166 9.71 6.96 -0.59
C ASN A 166 10.55 5.85 0.04
N MET A 167 10.39 5.64 1.35
CA MET A 167 11.00 4.60 2.18
C MET A 167 9.95 3.62 2.78
N GLU A 168 8.76 3.50 2.19
CA GLU A 168 7.69 2.61 2.64
C GLU A 168 8.11 1.13 2.72
N SER A 169 7.38 0.35 3.52
CA SER A 169 7.49 -1.12 3.52
C SER A 169 8.91 -1.62 3.86
N ASN A 170 9.58 -0.96 4.81
CA ASN A 170 10.94 -1.28 5.24
C ASN A 170 11.00 -1.66 6.74
N PHE A 171 12.21 -1.71 7.30
CA PHE A 171 12.51 -2.13 8.67
C PHE A 171 13.04 -0.94 9.49
N ILE A 172 12.53 0.27 9.19
CA ILE A 172 12.94 1.50 9.88
C ILE A 172 12.10 1.64 11.15
N THR A 173 12.78 1.87 12.27
CA THR A 173 12.15 2.05 13.57
C THR A 173 11.83 3.52 13.81
N GLY A 174 11.17 3.81 14.94
CA GLY A 174 10.95 5.19 15.39
C GLY A 174 12.22 6.04 15.40
N ALA A 175 13.38 5.46 15.74
CA ALA A 175 14.64 6.21 15.77
C ALA A 175 15.08 6.69 14.39
N GLY A 176 15.02 5.82 13.37
CA GLY A 176 15.34 6.19 11.99
C GLY A 176 14.35 7.21 11.41
N ILE A 177 13.06 7.07 11.74
CA ILE A 177 12.05 8.04 11.33
C ILE A 177 12.29 9.41 11.98
N LEU A 178 12.57 9.46 13.29
CA LEU A 178 12.88 10.72 13.98
C LEU A 178 14.07 11.45 13.35
N ALA A 179 15.10 10.72 12.89
CA ALA A 179 16.23 11.32 12.19
C ALA A 179 15.78 12.00 10.87
N LEU A 180 14.93 11.34 10.08
CA LEU A 180 14.36 11.93 8.85
C LEU A 180 13.54 13.19 9.16
N ILE A 181 12.66 13.12 10.17
CA ILE A 181 11.80 14.23 10.58
C ILE A 181 12.63 15.42 11.06
N ASP A 182 13.67 15.18 11.85
CA ASP A 182 14.56 16.24 12.32
C ASP A 182 15.31 16.92 11.17
N ALA A 183 15.71 16.17 10.14
CA ALA A 183 16.33 16.74 8.94
C ALA A 183 15.37 17.60 8.09
N LEU A 184 14.06 17.32 8.15
CA LEU A 184 13.06 18.09 7.39
C LEU A 184 12.77 19.47 7.97
N ARG A 185 13.14 19.72 9.23
CA ARG A 185 12.99 21.05 9.84
C ARG A 185 13.73 22.14 9.05
N ASP A 186 14.86 21.79 8.46
CA ASP A 186 15.73 22.70 7.68
C ASP A 186 15.73 22.40 6.17
N ASN A 187 14.93 21.44 5.71
CA ASN A 187 14.82 21.13 4.29
C ASN A 187 13.63 21.87 3.66
N GLU A 188 13.94 22.76 2.73
CA GLU A 188 12.94 23.59 2.04
C GLU A 188 12.54 23.05 0.67
N THR A 189 13.01 21.86 0.30
CA THR A 189 12.92 21.36 -1.08
C THR A 189 12.10 20.10 -1.24
N LEU A 190 12.10 19.23 -0.24
CA LEU A 190 11.32 18.00 -0.23
C LEU A 190 9.84 18.36 -0.04
N ALA A 191 9.01 17.91 -0.97
CA ALA A 191 7.57 18.12 -0.95
C ALA A 191 6.79 16.85 -0.57
N GLU A 192 7.39 15.68 -0.72
CA GLU A 192 6.76 14.40 -0.45
C GLU A 192 7.71 13.47 0.31
N LEU A 193 7.25 12.99 1.48
CA LEU A 193 7.89 11.91 2.22
C LEU A 193 6.89 10.78 2.40
N LYS A 194 7.27 9.55 2.07
CA LYS A 194 6.49 8.34 2.36
C LYS A 194 7.30 7.37 3.22
N ILE A 195 6.76 7.03 4.37
CA ILE A 195 7.41 6.20 5.39
C ILE A 195 6.47 5.17 6.01
N ASP A 196 5.30 4.95 5.41
CA ASP A 196 4.29 4.03 5.93
C ASP A 196 4.70 2.55 5.82
N ASN A 197 3.91 1.68 6.45
CA ASN A 197 4.05 0.22 6.41
C ASN A 197 5.43 -0.28 6.88
N GLN A 198 6.04 0.38 7.87
CA GLN A 198 7.26 -0.16 8.49
C GLN A 198 6.94 -1.46 9.25
N ARG A 199 7.94 -2.34 9.38
CA ARG A 199 7.78 -3.63 10.07
C ARG A 199 7.23 -3.51 11.49
N GLN A 200 7.52 -2.41 12.18
CA GLN A 200 7.07 -2.14 13.53
C GLN A 200 6.25 -0.85 13.56
N GLN A 201 5.26 -0.80 14.44
CA GLN A 201 4.56 0.45 14.74
C GLN A 201 5.54 1.45 15.38
N LEU A 202 5.50 2.71 14.93
CA LEU A 202 6.43 3.74 15.36
C LEU A 202 6.14 4.26 16.78
N GLY A 203 4.89 4.15 17.22
CA GLY A 203 4.44 4.53 18.56
C GLY A 203 4.05 6.01 18.70
N THR A 204 3.22 6.31 19.71
CA THR A 204 2.59 7.62 19.91
C THR A 204 3.58 8.78 20.03
N ALA A 205 4.73 8.58 20.68
CA ALA A 205 5.73 9.64 20.86
C ALA A 205 6.31 10.10 19.51
N VAL A 206 6.57 9.16 18.59
CA VAL A 206 7.08 9.48 17.26
C VAL A 206 6.00 10.17 16.43
N GLU A 207 4.74 9.73 16.53
CA GLU A 207 3.62 10.39 15.84
C GLU A 207 3.42 11.85 16.27
N LEU A 208 3.56 12.13 17.57
CA LEU A 208 3.48 13.49 18.08
C LEU A 208 4.58 14.39 17.51
N GLU A 209 5.79 13.85 17.37
CA GLU A 209 6.93 14.59 16.82
C GLU A 209 6.79 14.80 15.31
N MET A 210 6.28 13.81 14.57
CA MET A 210 5.92 13.97 13.15
C MET A 210 4.91 15.10 12.96
N ALA A 211 3.82 15.10 13.74
CA ALA A 211 2.80 16.13 13.66
C ALA A 211 3.36 17.52 14.00
N LYS A 212 4.21 17.63 15.03
CA LYS A 212 4.88 18.87 15.40
C LYS A 212 5.77 19.40 14.27
N MET A 213 6.60 18.55 13.67
CA MET A 213 7.46 18.95 12.55
C MET A 213 6.61 19.44 11.36
N LEU A 214 5.54 18.73 11.03
CA LEU A 214 4.66 19.12 9.92
C LEU A 214 3.99 20.48 10.14
N GLU A 215 3.66 20.84 11.38
CA GLU A 215 3.11 22.18 11.69
C GLU A 215 4.13 23.31 11.49
N GLU A 216 5.42 23.01 11.69
CA GLU A 216 6.52 23.97 11.58
C GLU A 216 7.10 24.05 10.16
N ASN A 217 7.03 22.96 9.39
CA ASN A 217 7.48 22.89 8.00
C ASN A 217 6.35 23.29 7.03
N THR A 218 6.63 24.21 6.10
CA THR A 218 5.66 24.69 5.11
C THR A 218 5.83 24.10 3.70
N ASN A 219 6.82 23.23 3.49
CA ASN A 219 7.22 22.72 2.18
C ASN A 219 6.68 21.32 1.89
N ILE A 220 6.43 20.50 2.93
CA ILE A 220 5.85 19.17 2.78
C ILE A 220 4.37 19.32 2.40
N LEU A 221 4.04 18.82 1.21
CA LEU A 221 2.69 18.81 0.64
C LEU A 221 2.02 17.43 0.73
N LYS A 222 2.83 16.37 0.86
CA LYS A 222 2.35 14.98 0.98
C LYS A 222 3.18 14.25 2.02
N PHE A 223 2.50 13.69 3.02
CA PHE A 223 3.13 12.89 4.06
C PHE A 223 2.46 11.51 4.11
N GLY A 224 3.14 10.51 3.55
CA GLY A 224 2.68 9.12 3.50
C GLY A 224 2.97 8.39 4.79
N TYR A 225 2.04 8.50 5.75
CA TYR A 225 2.02 7.74 7.00
C TYR A 225 0.60 7.68 7.57
N GLN A 226 0.13 6.48 7.92
CA GLN A 226 -1.15 6.30 8.58
C GLN A 226 -1.03 6.47 10.10
N PHE A 227 -1.38 7.65 10.61
CA PHE A 227 -1.37 7.95 12.04
C PHE A 227 -2.36 7.10 12.83
N THR A 228 -1.87 6.41 13.85
CA THR A 228 -2.71 5.61 14.75
C THR A 228 -3.55 6.48 15.69
N GLN A 229 -2.98 7.58 16.20
CA GLN A 229 -3.64 8.46 17.16
C GLN A 229 -4.40 9.60 16.45
N GLN A 230 -5.64 9.86 16.88
CA GLN A 230 -6.48 10.91 16.29
C GLN A 230 -5.86 12.32 16.42
N GLY A 231 -5.24 12.64 17.55
CA GLY A 231 -4.63 13.95 17.81
C GLY A 231 -3.54 14.31 16.77
N PRO A 232 -2.44 13.55 16.70
CA PRO A 232 -1.41 13.70 15.67
C PRO A 232 -1.97 13.67 14.24
N ARG A 233 -2.92 12.78 13.95
CA ARG A 233 -3.55 12.67 12.62
C ARG A 233 -4.20 13.98 12.19
N THR A 234 -5.04 14.57 13.04
CA THR A 234 -5.74 15.82 12.73
C THR A 234 -4.76 16.98 12.57
N ARG A 235 -3.75 17.06 13.45
CA ARG A 235 -2.68 18.08 13.37
C ARG A 235 -1.90 18.00 12.06
N ALA A 236 -1.42 16.81 11.71
CA ALA A 236 -0.72 16.55 10.47
C ALA A 236 -1.60 16.88 9.25
N ALA A 237 -2.85 16.43 9.23
CA ALA A 237 -3.78 16.73 8.13
C ALA A 237 -3.99 18.23 7.95
N ASN A 238 -4.20 18.98 9.03
CA ASN A 238 -4.37 20.44 8.98
C ASN A 238 -3.11 21.14 8.46
N ALA A 239 -1.93 20.71 8.91
CA ALA A 239 -0.65 21.26 8.44
C ALA A 239 -0.44 21.01 6.94
N ILE A 240 -0.72 19.80 6.47
CA ILE A 240 -0.63 19.45 5.05
C ILE A 240 -1.63 20.26 4.21
N THR A 241 -2.89 20.41 4.66
CA THR A 241 -3.88 21.24 3.97
C THR A 241 -3.41 22.68 3.87
N LYS A 242 -2.94 23.27 4.98
CA LYS A 242 -2.37 24.62 5.02
C LYS A 242 -1.22 24.78 4.03
N ASN A 243 -0.31 23.83 3.95
CA ASN A 243 0.83 23.91 3.05
C ASN A 243 0.40 23.83 1.57
N ASN A 244 -0.59 22.99 1.25
CA ASN A 244 -1.17 22.94 -0.09
C ASN A 244 -1.89 24.24 -0.47
N ASP A 245 -2.57 24.90 0.47
CA ASP A 245 -3.23 26.20 0.23
C ASP A 245 -2.23 27.35 -0.01
N LEU A 246 -1.05 27.28 0.62
CA LEU A 246 0.04 28.26 0.42
C LEU A 246 0.82 28.04 -0.89
N GLY A 247 0.72 26.84 -1.48
CA GLY A 247 1.51 26.42 -2.64
C GLY A 247 0.88 26.69 -4.02
N ILE A 248 -0.03 27.67 -4.14
CA ILE A 248 -0.65 28.11 -5.40
C ILE A 248 0.10 29.32 -6.00
#